data_AF-A0A947NR27-F1
#
_entry.id   AF-A0A947NR27-F1
#
_cell.length_a   1.000
_cell.length_b   1.000
_cell.length_c   1.000
_cell.angle_alpha   90.00
_cell.angle_beta   90.00
_cell.angle_gamma   90.00
#
_symmetry.space_group_name_H-M   'P 1'
#
loop_
_entity.id
_entity.type
_entity.pdbx_description
1 polymer ?
#
loop_
_entity_poly.entity_id
_entity_poly.type
_entity_poly.pdbx_seq_one_letter_code
_entity_poly.pdbx_strand_id
1 'polypeptide(L)'
;MDQKLLLDVQQFLEQAEQTGGFYIKNVPLGTMLEVDTQSGSTYTLVITSPDQHELVMVGPHKRMRQPSLYYLQGATRGGSSVEVGWLRRGLCLRLNGAGSLVTTSPVQNFRVINDPDRVLHLVAEAESHRLQKPSDKDIDRFNQSIDQMISEFPPEYRDRASEFIYRFNPQGRAMMVQIMRLANDRGRLTQALDLLDRQYKKHWAYRAPEIRGSFITEIDVEYIEAAYNQLRLPLPNQSD
;
A
#
# COMPACT_ATOMS: atom_id res chain seq x y z
N MET A 1 19.11 0.00 29.01
CA MET A 1 17.83 0.67 28.67
C MET A 1 17.70 1.87 29.59
N ASP A 2 17.58 3.06 29.02
CA ASP A 2 17.69 4.33 29.75
C ASP A 2 16.47 4.55 30.65
N GLN A 3 16.67 4.90 31.94
CA GLN A 3 15.58 5.14 32.91
C GLN A 3 14.59 6.21 32.41
N LYS A 4 15.09 7.13 31.59
CA LYS A 4 14.31 8.17 30.92
C LYS A 4 13.28 7.61 29.94
N LEU A 5 13.64 6.59 29.16
CA LEU A 5 12.75 5.96 28.17
C LEU A 5 11.54 5.28 28.85
N LEU A 6 11.78 4.65 30.01
CA LEU A 6 10.71 4.03 30.80
C LEU A 6 9.72 5.07 31.36
N LEU A 7 10.23 6.21 31.82
CA LEU A 7 9.42 7.30 32.36
C LEU A 7 8.58 7.94 31.24
N ASP A 8 9.18 8.16 30.07
CA ASP A 8 8.52 8.74 28.89
C ASP A 8 7.39 7.81 28.37
N VAL A 9 7.61 6.49 28.38
CA VAL A 9 6.60 5.49 27.99
C VAL A 9 5.43 5.45 28.97
N GLN A 10 5.68 5.56 30.28
CA GLN A 10 4.61 5.55 31.29
C GLN A 10 3.73 6.80 31.23
N GLN A 11 4.32 7.99 31.11
CA GLN A 11 3.55 9.24 30.94
C GLN A 11 2.72 9.22 29.65
N PHE A 12 3.27 8.65 28.58
CA PHE A 12 2.55 8.45 27.33
C PHE A 12 1.32 7.54 27.50
N LEU A 13 1.46 6.43 28.24
CA LEU A 13 0.35 5.50 28.49
C LEU A 13 -0.81 6.16 29.24
N GLU A 14 -0.51 6.92 30.29
CA GLU A 14 -1.52 7.65 31.06
C GLU A 14 -2.28 8.65 30.19
N GLN A 15 -1.57 9.37 29.33
CA GLN A 15 -2.19 10.32 28.41
C GLN A 15 -3.07 9.61 27.38
N ALA A 16 -2.58 8.52 26.80
CA ALA A 16 -3.30 7.70 25.84
C ALA A 16 -4.60 7.09 26.42
N GLU A 17 -4.58 6.68 27.69
CA GLU A 17 -5.78 6.20 28.38
C GLU A 17 -6.84 7.28 28.53
N GLN A 18 -6.43 8.50 28.92
CA GLN A 18 -7.34 9.64 29.10
C GLN A 18 -7.99 10.11 27.80
N THR A 19 -7.23 10.13 26.70
CA THR A 19 -7.70 10.59 25.37
C THR A 19 -8.35 9.48 24.56
N GLY A 20 -8.21 8.22 24.98
CA GLY A 20 -8.70 7.04 24.25
C GLY A 20 -7.88 6.70 23.01
N GLY A 21 -6.69 7.29 22.85
CA GLY A 21 -5.81 7.10 21.70
C GLY A 21 -4.70 8.15 21.64
N PHE A 22 -3.80 8.02 20.68
CA PHE A 22 -2.61 8.86 20.59
C PHE A 22 -2.11 8.98 19.15
N TYR A 23 -1.32 10.02 18.90
CA TYR A 23 -0.55 10.15 17.67
C TYR A 23 0.73 9.32 17.74
N ILE A 24 1.00 8.53 16.70
CA ILE A 24 2.19 7.67 16.59
C ILE A 24 3.49 8.47 16.65
N LYS A 25 3.52 9.70 16.13
CA LYS A 25 4.69 10.60 16.18
C LYS A 25 5.11 10.98 17.61
N ASN A 26 4.21 10.85 18.58
CA ASN A 26 4.49 11.13 19.99
C ASN A 26 4.94 9.87 20.75
N VAL A 27 4.97 8.71 20.10
CA VAL A 27 5.37 7.44 20.71
C VAL A 27 6.89 7.30 20.61
N PRO A 28 7.59 6.93 21.70
CA PRO A 28 9.02 6.67 21.63
C PRO A 28 9.36 5.58 20.61
N LEU A 29 10.46 5.78 19.88
CA LEU A 29 11.04 4.79 18.96
C LEU A 29 11.28 3.45 19.70
N GLY A 30 10.93 2.34 19.05
CA GLY A 30 11.11 1.00 19.60
C GLY A 30 10.03 0.58 20.60
N THR A 31 9.03 1.42 20.87
CA THR A 31 7.88 1.03 21.69
C THR A 31 7.14 -0.12 21.04
N MET A 32 6.94 -1.20 21.80
CA MET A 32 6.13 -2.34 21.38
C MET A 32 4.74 -2.26 22.01
N LEU A 33 3.72 -2.45 21.18
CA LEU A 33 2.31 -2.44 21.55
C LEU A 33 1.67 -3.78 21.23
N GLU A 34 0.84 -4.29 22.13
CA GLU A 34 -0.20 -5.24 21.79
C GLU A 34 -1.51 -4.50 21.61
N VAL A 35 -2.20 -4.74 20.50
CA VAL A 35 -3.46 -4.12 20.14
C VAL A 35 -4.52 -5.18 19.97
N ASP A 36 -5.52 -5.16 20.86
CA ASP A 36 -6.67 -6.06 20.79
C ASP A 36 -7.79 -5.38 20.01
N THR A 37 -8.42 -6.10 19.10
CA THR A 37 -9.52 -5.59 18.28
C THR A 37 -10.83 -6.31 18.57
N GLN A 38 -11.94 -5.70 18.15
CA GLN A 38 -13.30 -6.18 18.40
C GLN A 38 -13.55 -7.60 17.86
N SER A 39 -12.85 -8.02 16.81
CA SER A 39 -12.94 -9.37 16.27
C SER A 39 -12.21 -10.43 17.11
N GLY A 40 -11.66 -10.07 18.27
CA GLY A 40 -10.85 -10.96 19.11
C GLY A 40 -9.44 -11.21 18.56
N SER A 41 -8.97 -10.35 17.66
CA SER A 41 -7.63 -10.43 17.09
C SER A 41 -6.66 -9.56 17.89
N THR A 42 -5.48 -10.10 18.20
CA THR A 42 -4.40 -9.36 18.86
C THR A 42 -3.25 -9.16 17.88
N TYR A 43 -2.84 -7.92 17.70
CA TYR A 43 -1.71 -7.53 16.85
C TYR A 43 -0.56 -7.07 17.74
N THR A 44 0.66 -7.42 17.36
CA THR A 44 1.88 -6.84 17.95
C THR A 44 2.42 -5.80 16.99
N LEU A 45 2.58 -4.56 17.45
CA LEU A 45 3.13 -3.44 16.70
C LEU A 45 4.44 -2.98 17.34
N VAL A 46 5.46 -2.66 16.54
CA VAL A 46 6.71 -2.04 17.02
C VAL A 46 6.94 -0.76 16.24
N ILE A 47 7.06 0.38 16.93
CA ILE A 47 7.24 1.67 16.26
C ILE A 47 8.69 1.81 15.78
N THR A 48 8.91 1.90 14.46
CA THR A 48 10.24 1.99 13.85
C THR A 48 10.58 3.37 13.30
N SER A 49 9.59 4.18 12.95
CA SER A 49 9.78 5.59 12.58
C SER A 49 8.55 6.40 12.94
N PRO A 50 8.50 7.01 14.15
CA PRO A 50 7.36 7.80 14.61
C PRO A 50 6.97 8.91 13.64
N ASP A 51 7.95 9.64 13.08
CA ASP A 51 7.71 10.77 12.18
C ASP A 51 7.17 10.37 10.80
N GLN A 52 7.51 9.15 10.34
CA GLN A 52 7.02 8.61 9.07
C GLN A 52 5.82 7.69 9.25
N HIS A 53 5.34 7.54 10.50
CA HIS A 53 4.30 6.59 10.88
C HIS A 53 4.62 5.13 10.50
N GLU A 54 5.91 4.78 10.44
CA GLU A 54 6.37 3.44 10.11
C GLU A 54 6.39 2.56 11.36
N LEU A 55 5.89 1.34 11.22
CA LEU A 55 5.88 0.33 12.27
C LEU A 55 6.06 -1.08 11.69
N VAL A 56 6.54 -2.00 12.50
CA VAL A 56 6.46 -3.44 12.24
C VAL A 56 5.15 -3.96 12.82
N MET A 57 4.44 -4.82 12.10
CA MET A 57 3.25 -5.49 12.62
C MET A 57 3.32 -7.00 12.42
N VAL A 58 2.85 -7.71 13.45
CA VAL A 58 2.50 -9.13 13.42
C VAL A 58 1.05 -9.28 13.86
N GLY A 59 0.29 -10.14 13.19
CA GLY A 59 -1.11 -10.40 13.52
C GLY A 59 -1.52 -11.85 13.27
N PRO A 60 -2.76 -12.22 13.66
CA PRO A 60 -3.20 -13.61 13.65
C PRO A 60 -3.51 -14.14 12.23
N HIS A 61 -3.81 -13.24 11.30
CA HIS A 61 -4.14 -13.58 9.92
C HIS A 61 -2.93 -14.20 9.19
N LYS A 62 -3.14 -15.24 8.37
CA LYS A 62 -2.05 -15.99 7.69
C LYS A 62 -1.05 -15.10 6.97
N ARG A 63 -1.51 -14.02 6.31
CA ARG A 63 -0.66 -13.05 5.59
C ARG A 63 0.10 -12.07 6.49
N MET A 64 -0.18 -12.04 7.78
CA MET A 64 0.40 -11.12 8.77
C MET A 64 1.13 -11.86 9.91
N ARG A 65 1.34 -13.18 9.77
CA ARG A 65 2.03 -13.98 10.80
C ARG A 65 3.53 -13.72 10.86
N GLN A 66 4.12 -13.30 9.74
CA GLN A 66 5.50 -12.88 9.69
C GLN A 66 5.58 -11.38 9.98
N PRO A 67 6.61 -10.90 10.70
CA PRO A 67 6.85 -9.49 10.90
C PRO A 67 7.12 -8.80 9.57
N SER A 68 6.33 -7.76 9.30
CA SER A 68 6.49 -6.93 8.10
C SER A 68 6.36 -5.46 8.46
N LEU A 69 6.96 -4.60 7.62
CA LEU A 69 6.83 -3.15 7.74
C LEU A 69 5.48 -2.67 7.20
N TYR A 70 4.87 -1.74 7.93
CA TYR A 70 3.63 -1.06 7.58
C TYR A 70 3.76 0.44 7.85
N TYR A 71 3.05 1.23 7.06
CA TYR A 71 2.82 2.63 7.33
C TYR A 71 1.41 2.83 7.88
N LEU A 72 1.30 3.38 9.08
CA LEU A 72 0.02 3.76 9.65
C LEU A 72 -0.51 5.00 8.91
N GLN A 73 -1.60 4.81 8.18
CA GLN A 73 -2.35 5.95 7.64
C GLN A 73 -3.08 6.64 8.78
N GLY A 74 -3.72 5.91 9.69
CA GLY A 74 -4.39 6.48 10.85
C GLY A 74 -5.56 5.65 11.36
N ALA A 75 -6.38 6.26 12.21
CA ALA A 75 -7.59 5.65 12.76
C ALA A 75 -8.81 6.02 11.92
N THR A 76 -9.71 5.07 11.66
CA THR A 76 -10.86 5.28 10.77
C THR A 76 -12.16 4.64 11.27
N ARG A 77 -13.30 5.25 10.92
CA ARG A 77 -14.64 4.65 11.02
C ARG A 77 -14.99 3.94 9.71
N GLY A 78 -14.43 2.74 9.50
CA GLY A 78 -14.74 1.94 8.31
C GLY A 78 -14.40 2.60 6.98
N GLY A 79 -13.38 3.47 6.93
CA GLY A 79 -12.88 4.09 5.70
C GLY A 79 -13.47 5.46 5.34
N SER A 80 -14.49 5.94 6.06
CA SER A 80 -15.20 7.20 5.76
C SER A 80 -14.42 8.48 6.11
N SER A 81 -13.60 8.43 7.15
CA SER A 81 -12.72 9.50 7.63
C SER A 81 -11.48 8.88 8.28
N VAL A 82 -10.31 9.48 8.08
CA VAL A 82 -9.04 8.98 8.62
C VAL A 82 -8.36 10.06 9.44
N GLU A 83 -8.19 9.81 10.74
CA GLU A 83 -7.37 10.62 11.64
C GLU A 83 -5.91 10.23 11.45
N VAL A 84 -5.19 11.00 10.63
CA VAL A 84 -3.87 10.61 10.11
C VAL A 84 -2.85 10.41 11.25
N GLY A 85 -2.14 9.28 11.22
CA GLY A 85 -1.11 8.93 12.21
C GLY A 85 -1.66 8.64 13.62
N TRP A 86 -2.97 8.57 13.79
CA TRP A 86 -3.61 8.32 15.10
C TRP A 86 -3.89 6.82 15.31
N LEU A 87 -3.64 6.29 16.51
CA LEU A 87 -4.17 5.01 17.01
C LEU A 87 -5.24 5.29 18.08
N ARG A 88 -6.46 4.76 17.91
CA ARG A 88 -7.59 5.11 18.79
C ARG A 88 -8.50 3.92 19.10
N ARG A 89 -8.89 3.79 20.37
CA ARG A 89 -9.94 2.85 20.80
C ARG A 89 -11.27 3.21 20.14
N GLY A 90 -12.03 2.18 19.79
CA GLY A 90 -13.30 2.28 19.09
C GLY A 90 -13.20 2.54 17.58
N LEU A 91 -11.99 2.72 17.03
CA LEU A 91 -11.76 2.94 15.59
C LEU A 91 -10.89 1.83 14.99
N CYS A 92 -11.02 1.63 13.67
CA CYS A 92 -10.18 0.71 12.91
C CYS A 92 -8.80 1.32 12.66
N LEU A 93 -7.74 0.50 12.68
CA LEU A 93 -6.43 0.91 12.17
C LEU A 93 -6.42 0.76 10.66
N ARG A 94 -5.95 1.78 9.95
CA ARG A 94 -5.75 1.77 8.50
C ARG A 94 -4.26 1.84 8.22
N LEU A 95 -3.73 0.80 7.60
CA LEU A 95 -2.31 0.53 7.43
C LEU A 95 -2.01 0.22 5.97
N ASN A 96 -0.83 0.60 5.49
CA ASN A 96 -0.35 0.23 4.16
C ASN A 96 0.86 -0.69 4.32
N GLY A 97 0.77 -1.94 3.84
CA GLY A 97 1.85 -2.93 3.96
C GLY A 97 2.08 -3.64 2.63
N ALA A 98 3.34 -3.76 2.23
CA ALA A 98 3.82 -4.51 1.05
C ALA A 98 2.89 -4.43 -0.19
N GLY A 99 2.37 -3.22 -0.50
CA GLY A 99 1.51 -2.97 -1.67
C GLY A 99 0.00 -3.17 -1.47
N SER A 100 -0.48 -3.41 -0.26
CA SER A 100 -1.91 -3.56 0.04
C SER A 100 -2.34 -2.72 1.24
N LEU A 101 -3.59 -2.24 1.17
CA LEU A 101 -4.24 -1.56 2.28
C LEU A 101 -4.83 -2.59 3.25
N VAL A 102 -4.47 -2.49 4.51
CA VAL A 102 -5.04 -3.30 5.60
C VAL A 102 -5.90 -2.39 6.48
N THR A 103 -7.12 -2.84 6.77
CA THR A 103 -7.99 -2.19 7.76
C THR A 103 -8.38 -3.21 8.82
N THR A 104 -8.12 -2.92 10.08
CA THR A 104 -8.50 -3.82 11.19
C THR A 104 -9.98 -3.65 11.56
N SER A 105 -10.52 -4.55 12.38
CA SER A 105 -11.72 -4.24 13.17
C SER A 105 -11.41 -3.18 14.23
N PRO A 106 -12.42 -2.53 14.84
CA PRO A 106 -12.21 -1.49 15.83
C PRO A 106 -11.32 -1.94 16.98
N VAL A 107 -10.33 -1.11 17.34
CA VAL A 107 -9.43 -1.35 18.47
C VAL A 107 -10.23 -1.30 19.77
N GLN A 108 -10.08 -2.30 20.62
CA GLN A 108 -10.67 -2.34 21.96
C GLN A 108 -9.67 -1.87 23.00
N ASN A 109 -8.42 -2.33 22.88
CA ASN A 109 -7.38 -2.05 23.86
C ASN A 109 -6.01 -1.93 23.21
N PHE A 110 -5.11 -1.23 23.88
CA PHE A 110 -3.68 -1.25 23.58
C PHE A 110 -2.89 -1.40 24.87
N ARG A 111 -1.80 -2.17 24.83
CA ARG A 111 -0.89 -2.39 25.97
C ARG A 111 0.54 -2.22 25.50
N VAL A 112 1.36 -1.48 26.25
CA VAL A 112 2.80 -1.46 25.99
C VAL A 112 3.43 -2.72 26.58
N ILE A 113 4.27 -3.36 25.78
CA ILE A 113 5.04 -4.53 26.18
C ILE A 113 6.51 -4.13 26.27
N ASN A 114 7.13 -4.38 27.42
CA ASN A 114 8.55 -4.15 27.63
C ASN A 114 9.32 -5.46 27.39
N ASP A 115 9.75 -5.68 26.15
CA ASP A 115 10.56 -6.83 25.74
C ASP A 115 11.52 -6.39 24.63
N PRO A 116 12.70 -5.86 25.00
CA PRO A 116 13.66 -5.31 24.05
C PRO A 116 14.22 -6.35 23.07
N ASP A 117 14.40 -7.60 23.52
CA ASP A 117 14.94 -8.67 22.67
C ASP A 117 13.94 -9.03 21.57
N ARG A 118 12.65 -9.10 21.91
CA ARG A 118 11.60 -9.31 20.92
C ARG A 118 11.46 -8.14 19.96
N VAL A 119 11.61 -6.90 20.43
CA VAL A 119 11.65 -5.72 19.56
C VAL A 119 12.77 -5.85 18.52
N LEU A 120 13.98 -6.18 18.95
CA LEU A 120 15.13 -6.34 18.06
C LEU A 120 14.89 -7.45 17.03
N HIS A 121 14.37 -8.60 17.48
CA HIS A 121 14.05 -9.73 16.60
C HIS A 121 13.01 -9.36 15.54
N LEU A 122 11.87 -8.79 15.94
CA LEU A 122 10.79 -8.42 15.04
C LEU A 122 11.23 -7.38 14.01
N VAL A 123 12.02 -6.38 14.43
CA VAL A 123 12.55 -5.36 13.53
C VAL A 123 13.53 -5.98 12.55
N ALA A 124 14.51 -6.77 13.01
CA ALA A 124 15.48 -7.42 12.12
C ALA A 124 14.81 -8.32 11.06
N GLU A 125 13.81 -9.11 11.48
CA GLU A 125 13.05 -9.96 10.55
C GLU A 125 12.27 -9.13 9.54
N ALA A 126 11.56 -8.09 9.96
CA ALA A 126 10.80 -7.21 9.06
C ALA A 126 11.73 -6.47 8.07
N GLU A 127 12.89 -6.01 8.53
CA GLU A 127 13.91 -5.35 7.71
C GLU A 127 14.51 -6.28 6.65
N SER A 128 14.71 -7.56 6.96
CA SER A 128 15.18 -8.54 5.96
C SER A 128 14.21 -8.74 4.79
N HIS A 129 12.93 -8.38 5.00
CA HIS A 129 11.88 -8.41 3.99
C HIS A 129 11.50 -7.01 3.48
N ARG A 130 12.23 -5.96 3.86
CA ARG A 130 11.96 -4.59 3.40
C ARG A 130 12.04 -4.57 1.88
N LEU A 131 10.91 -4.25 1.24
CA LEU A 131 10.89 -3.98 -0.19
C LEU A 131 11.81 -2.78 -0.43
N GLN A 132 12.92 -3.00 -1.13
CA GLN A 132 13.80 -1.92 -1.50
C GLN A 132 13.01 -0.96 -2.38
N LYS A 133 12.96 0.32 -1.98
CA LYS A 133 12.47 1.36 -2.86
C LYS A 133 13.34 1.30 -4.12
N PRO A 134 12.76 1.23 -5.33
CA PRO A 134 13.54 1.25 -6.56
C PRO A 134 14.47 2.46 -6.54
N SER A 135 15.75 2.26 -6.86
CA SER A 135 16.66 3.38 -7.01
C SER A 135 16.23 4.25 -8.19
N ASP A 136 16.66 5.51 -8.25
CA ASP A 136 16.37 6.36 -9.40
C ASP A 136 16.83 5.71 -10.71
N LYS A 137 17.96 4.98 -10.68
CA LYS A 137 18.46 4.18 -11.81
C LYS A 137 17.50 3.04 -12.21
N ASP A 138 16.83 2.41 -11.25
CA ASP A 138 15.85 1.36 -11.53
C ASP A 138 14.59 1.96 -12.16
N ILE A 139 14.16 3.14 -11.69
CA ILE A 139 13.04 3.89 -12.26
C ILE A 139 13.37 4.32 -13.70
N ASP A 140 14.58 4.83 -13.94
CA ASP A 140 15.02 5.23 -15.28
C ASP A 140 15.08 4.03 -16.23
N ARG A 141 15.66 2.91 -15.80
CA ARG A 141 15.69 1.67 -16.59
C ARG A 141 14.28 1.17 -16.89
N PHE A 142 13.38 1.25 -15.92
CA PHE A 142 11.98 0.88 -16.10
C PHE A 142 11.30 1.79 -17.15
N ASN A 143 11.43 3.11 -17.04
CA ASN A 143 10.86 4.05 -18.01
C ASN A 143 11.44 3.82 -19.42
N GLN A 144 12.75 3.57 -19.53
CA GLN A 144 13.38 3.25 -20.81
C GLN A 144 12.80 1.97 -21.45
N SER A 145 12.47 0.97 -20.62
CA SER A 145 11.82 -0.26 -21.08
C SER A 145 10.39 0.01 -21.58
N ILE A 146 9.65 0.90 -20.91
CA ILE A 146 8.32 1.34 -21.34
C ILE A 146 8.40 2.09 -22.67
N ASP A 147 9.34 3.03 -22.80
CA ASP A 147 9.53 3.82 -24.02
C ASP A 147 9.92 2.93 -25.21
N GLN A 148 10.76 1.92 -24.97
CA GLN A 148 11.09 0.91 -25.97
C GLN A 148 9.84 0.15 -26.43
N MET A 149 8.98 -0.30 -25.51
CA MET A 149 7.73 -0.98 -25.87
C MET A 149 6.78 -0.05 -26.66
N ILE A 150 6.69 1.23 -26.29
CA ILE A 150 5.88 2.21 -27.04
C ILE A 150 6.43 2.41 -28.46
N SER A 151 7.76 2.35 -28.64
CA SER A 151 8.38 2.48 -29.96
C SER A 151 7.99 1.36 -30.94
N GLU A 152 7.55 0.20 -30.43
CA GLU A 152 7.05 -0.92 -31.23
C GLU A 152 5.64 -0.65 -31.81
N PHE A 153 4.92 0.34 -31.28
CA PHE A 153 3.60 0.73 -31.80
C PHE A 153 3.73 1.49 -33.13
N PRO A 154 2.69 1.46 -33.99
CA PRO A 154 2.67 2.26 -35.21
C PRO A 154 2.87 3.76 -34.90
N PRO A 155 3.67 4.49 -35.72
CA PRO A 155 4.07 5.86 -35.42
C PRO A 155 2.92 6.81 -35.04
N GLU A 156 1.78 6.69 -35.70
CA GLU A 156 0.59 7.52 -35.48
C GLU A 156 -0.07 7.32 -34.10
N TYR A 157 0.27 6.25 -33.37
CA TYR A 157 -0.26 5.98 -32.03
C TYR A 157 0.73 6.23 -30.90
N ARG A 158 2.03 6.42 -31.19
CA ARG A 158 3.09 6.48 -30.17
C ARG A 158 2.89 7.61 -29.17
N ASP A 159 2.63 8.82 -29.65
CA ASP A 159 2.44 9.99 -28.78
C ASP A 159 1.21 9.81 -27.90
N ARG A 160 0.10 9.34 -28.48
CA ARG A 160 -1.14 9.08 -27.75
C ARG A 160 -0.98 7.99 -26.69
N ALA A 161 -0.27 6.90 -27.03
CA ALA A 161 0.01 5.81 -26.09
C ALA A 161 0.92 6.29 -24.96
N SER A 162 1.99 7.02 -25.28
CA SER A 162 2.90 7.61 -24.30
C SER A 162 2.16 8.54 -23.34
N GLU A 163 1.42 9.53 -23.86
CA GLU A 163 0.66 10.47 -23.03
C GLU A 163 -0.32 9.75 -22.10
N PHE A 164 -0.98 8.69 -22.59
CA PHE A 164 -1.90 7.91 -21.76
C PHE A 164 -1.17 7.11 -20.67
N ILE A 165 -0.12 6.36 -21.03
CA ILE A 165 0.62 5.47 -20.12
C ILE A 165 1.23 6.29 -18.98
N TYR A 166 1.84 7.44 -19.27
CA TYR A 166 2.50 8.28 -18.28
C TYR A 166 1.55 8.99 -17.30
N ARG A 167 0.22 8.86 -17.45
CA ARG A 167 -0.78 9.27 -16.44
C ARG A 167 -0.80 8.37 -15.21
N PHE A 168 -0.19 7.18 -15.28
CA PHE A 168 -0.18 6.16 -14.24
C PHE A 168 1.16 6.08 -13.49
N ASN A 169 1.15 5.46 -12.31
CA ASN A 169 2.36 5.11 -11.58
C ASN A 169 3.09 3.94 -12.28
N PRO A 170 4.32 3.57 -11.85
CA PRO A 170 5.11 2.53 -12.54
C PRO A 170 4.38 1.20 -12.75
N GLN A 171 3.66 0.71 -11.73
CA GLN A 171 2.88 -0.53 -11.85
C GLN A 171 1.77 -0.39 -12.90
N GLY A 172 1.03 0.73 -12.87
CA GLY A 172 0.00 1.03 -13.86
C GLY A 172 0.57 1.16 -15.27
N ARG A 173 1.74 1.80 -15.44
CA ARG A 173 2.42 1.93 -16.74
C ARG A 173 2.71 0.57 -17.36
N ALA A 174 3.31 -0.34 -16.58
CA ALA A 174 3.64 -1.70 -17.02
C ALA A 174 2.40 -2.44 -17.51
N MET A 175 1.28 -2.32 -16.79
CA MET A 175 0.03 -2.95 -17.21
C MET A 175 -0.55 -2.31 -18.48
N MET A 176 -0.63 -0.97 -18.53
CA MET A 176 -1.25 -0.29 -19.67
C MET A 176 -0.48 -0.58 -20.95
N VAL A 177 0.86 -0.54 -20.91
CA VAL A 177 1.68 -0.89 -22.07
C VAL A 177 1.49 -2.36 -22.47
N GLN A 178 1.35 -3.28 -21.51
CA GLN A 178 1.13 -4.70 -21.81
C GLN A 178 -0.23 -4.95 -22.48
N ILE A 179 -1.31 -4.33 -22.00
CA ILE A 179 -2.64 -4.42 -22.63
C ILE A 179 -2.57 -3.85 -24.06
N MET A 180 -1.96 -2.68 -24.22
CA MET A 180 -1.81 -2.04 -25.53
C MET A 180 -0.97 -2.89 -26.49
N ARG A 181 0.11 -3.51 -26.02
CA ARG A 181 0.96 -4.40 -26.82
C ARG A 181 0.19 -5.64 -27.28
N LEU A 182 -0.49 -6.33 -26.37
CA LEU A 182 -1.32 -7.49 -26.71
C LEU A 182 -2.47 -7.13 -27.68
N ALA A 183 -3.01 -5.92 -27.57
CA ALA A 183 -4.00 -5.41 -28.52
C ALA A 183 -3.36 -5.06 -29.87
N ASN A 184 -2.17 -4.47 -29.89
CA ASN A 184 -1.42 -4.15 -31.09
C ASN A 184 -1.11 -5.41 -31.91
N ASP A 185 -0.64 -6.47 -31.25
CA ASP A 185 -0.36 -7.78 -31.87
C ASP A 185 -1.60 -8.39 -32.55
N ARG A 186 -2.80 -7.96 -32.16
CA ARG A 186 -4.09 -8.37 -32.73
C ARG A 186 -4.74 -7.32 -33.63
N GLY A 187 -4.05 -6.23 -33.97
CA GLY A 187 -4.57 -5.15 -34.80
C GLY A 187 -5.69 -4.33 -34.13
N ARG A 188 -5.69 -4.25 -32.80
CA ARG A 188 -6.75 -3.61 -31.98
C ARG A 188 -6.25 -2.43 -31.14
N LEU A 189 -5.08 -1.88 -31.43
CA LEU A 189 -4.47 -0.81 -30.61
C LEU A 189 -5.40 0.41 -30.46
N THR A 190 -6.05 0.86 -31.54
CA THR A 190 -7.01 1.99 -31.49
C THR A 190 -8.17 1.71 -30.53
N GLN A 191 -8.74 0.50 -30.59
CA GLN A 191 -9.83 0.08 -29.71
C GLN A 191 -9.36 0.04 -28.24
N ALA A 192 -8.13 -0.42 -27.98
CA ALA A 192 -7.54 -0.41 -26.65
C ALA A 192 -7.37 1.01 -26.12
N LEU A 193 -6.81 1.93 -26.91
CA LEU A 193 -6.65 3.33 -26.52
C LEU A 193 -7.99 4.01 -26.19
N ASP A 194 -9.03 3.78 -27.01
CA ASP A 194 -10.36 4.35 -26.78
C ASP A 194 -11.05 3.74 -25.55
N LEU A 195 -10.90 2.44 -25.34
CA LEU A 195 -11.44 1.76 -24.17
C LEU A 195 -10.78 2.25 -22.89
N LEU A 196 -9.45 2.25 -22.85
CA LEU A 196 -8.67 2.63 -21.68
C LEU A 196 -8.88 4.12 -21.34
N ASP A 197 -9.02 5.02 -22.32
CA ASP A 197 -9.35 6.43 -22.06
C ASP A 197 -10.75 6.59 -21.43
N ARG A 198 -11.75 5.82 -21.89
CA ARG A 198 -13.08 5.81 -21.26
C ARG A 198 -13.04 5.28 -19.82
N GLN A 199 -12.30 4.20 -19.57
CA GLN A 199 -12.15 3.64 -18.23
C GLN A 199 -11.40 4.61 -17.31
N TYR A 200 -10.34 5.24 -17.82
CA TYR A 200 -9.60 6.29 -17.11
C TYR A 200 -10.51 7.41 -16.63
N LYS A 201 -11.33 7.98 -17.52
CA LYS A 201 -12.27 9.05 -17.17
C LYS A 201 -13.29 8.64 -16.11
N LYS A 202 -13.74 7.39 -16.12
CA LYS A 202 -14.73 6.86 -15.17
C LYS A 202 -14.14 6.53 -13.80
N HIS A 203 -12.90 6.06 -13.75
CA HIS A 203 -12.36 5.38 -12.56
C HIS A 203 -11.03 5.92 -12.04
N TRP A 204 -10.10 6.32 -12.92
CA TRP A 204 -8.75 6.72 -12.50
C TRP A 204 -8.50 8.23 -12.52
N ALA A 205 -9.31 9.02 -13.25
CA ALA A 205 -9.07 10.45 -13.44
C ALA A 205 -9.13 11.27 -12.14
N TYR A 206 -9.96 10.86 -11.18
CA TYR A 206 -10.09 11.54 -9.88
C TYR A 206 -9.06 11.07 -8.84
N ARG A 207 -8.25 10.04 -9.15
CA ARG A 207 -7.19 9.56 -8.26
C ARG A 207 -5.92 10.37 -8.45
N ALA A 208 -5.07 10.44 -7.44
CA ALA A 208 -3.76 11.09 -7.56
C ALA A 208 -2.81 10.21 -8.42
N PRO A 209 -1.94 10.80 -9.27
CA PRO A 209 -1.05 10.05 -10.17
C PRO A 209 -0.26 8.93 -9.50
N GLU A 210 0.14 9.12 -8.25
CA GLU A 210 0.96 8.22 -7.44
C GLU A 210 0.26 6.87 -7.17
N ILE A 211 -1.07 6.85 -7.14
CA ILE A 211 -1.89 5.65 -6.87
C ILE A 211 -2.68 5.18 -8.09
N ARG A 212 -2.60 5.87 -9.23
CA ARG A 212 -3.26 5.45 -10.48
C ARG A 212 -2.57 4.20 -11.01
N GLY A 213 -3.27 3.07 -10.98
CA GLY A 213 -2.73 1.77 -11.40
C GLY A 213 -2.16 0.92 -10.28
N SER A 214 -2.14 1.43 -9.04
CA SER A 214 -2.09 0.56 -7.86
C SER A 214 -3.46 -0.08 -7.71
N PHE A 215 -3.54 -1.40 -7.88
CA PHE A 215 -4.76 -2.19 -7.75
C PHE A 215 -5.14 -2.33 -6.27
N ILE A 216 -5.58 -1.21 -5.70
CA ILE A 216 -5.88 -1.10 -4.27
C ILE A 216 -7.30 -1.61 -3.99
N THR A 217 -8.17 -1.65 -4.99
CA THR A 217 -9.59 -1.99 -4.85
C THR A 217 -10.02 -3.10 -5.82
N GLU A 218 -11.03 -3.89 -5.44
CA GLU A 218 -11.65 -4.91 -6.32
C GLU A 218 -12.13 -4.30 -7.65
N ILE A 219 -12.67 -3.08 -7.59
CA ILE A 219 -13.10 -2.31 -8.77
C ILE A 219 -11.92 -2.07 -9.73
N ASP A 220 -10.69 -1.87 -9.24
CA ASP A 220 -9.52 -1.74 -10.14
C ASP A 220 -9.30 -3.02 -10.95
N VAL A 221 -9.48 -4.18 -10.32
CA VAL A 221 -9.36 -5.49 -10.99
C VAL A 221 -10.48 -5.66 -12.02
N GLU A 222 -11.72 -5.34 -11.66
CA GLU A 222 -12.88 -5.44 -12.56
C GLU A 222 -12.71 -4.62 -13.84
N TYR A 223 -12.20 -3.39 -13.75
CA TYR A 223 -11.96 -2.56 -14.94
C TYR A 223 -10.91 -3.17 -15.87
N ILE A 224 -9.87 -3.78 -15.30
CA ILE A 224 -8.80 -4.42 -16.06
C ILE A 224 -9.29 -5.72 -16.69
N GLU A 225 -9.96 -6.59 -15.95
CA GLU A 225 -10.58 -7.79 -16.51
C GLU A 225 -11.58 -7.45 -17.62
N ALA A 226 -12.39 -6.40 -17.42
CA ALA A 226 -13.29 -5.89 -18.44
C ALA A 226 -12.53 -5.40 -19.68
N ALA A 227 -11.34 -4.80 -19.53
CA ALA A 227 -10.51 -4.39 -20.66
C ALA A 227 -10.02 -5.61 -21.46
N TYR A 228 -9.47 -6.63 -20.79
CA TYR A 228 -9.05 -7.88 -21.43
C TYR A 228 -10.22 -8.54 -22.18
N ASN A 229 -11.36 -8.69 -21.52
CA ASN A 229 -12.55 -9.33 -22.10
C ASN A 229 -13.09 -8.56 -23.33
N GLN A 230 -13.23 -7.24 -23.23
CA GLN A 230 -13.75 -6.42 -24.34
C GLN A 230 -12.79 -6.38 -25.53
N LEU A 231 -11.48 -6.42 -25.27
CA LEU A 231 -10.45 -6.48 -26.32
C LEU A 231 -10.24 -7.90 -26.85
N ARG A 232 -10.85 -8.92 -26.24
CA ARG A 232 -10.64 -10.35 -26.52
C ARG A 232 -9.17 -10.77 -26.38
N LEU A 233 -8.56 -10.34 -25.28
CA LEU A 233 -7.20 -10.67 -24.89
C LEU A 233 -7.22 -11.78 -23.82
N PRO A 234 -6.23 -12.68 -23.80
CA PRO A 234 -6.11 -13.68 -22.74
C PRO A 234 -5.73 -12.99 -21.42
N LEU A 235 -6.38 -13.40 -20.34
CA LEU A 235 -6.05 -12.90 -19.00
C LEU A 235 -4.64 -13.36 -18.60
N PRO A 236 -3.87 -12.54 -17.86
CA PRO A 236 -2.58 -12.95 -17.31
C PRO A 236 -2.76 -14.20 -16.43
N ASN A 237 -1.95 -15.24 -16.63
CA ASN A 237 -1.99 -16.57 -15.97
C ASN A 237 -3.04 -17.57 -16.49
N GLN A 238 -3.79 -17.24 -17.54
CA GLN A 238 -4.42 -18.25 -18.38
C GLN A 238 -3.52 -18.51 -19.59
N SER A 239 -2.40 -19.18 -19.34
CA SER A 239 -1.60 -19.77 -20.41
C SER A 239 -2.30 -21.06 -20.85
N ASP A 240 -2.53 -21.20 -22.15
CA ASP A 240 -2.64 -22.51 -22.79
C ASP A 240 -1.33 -23.30 -22.63
#